data_AF-A0A9J7LQ20-F1
#
_entry.id   AF-A0A9J7LQ20-F1
#
_cell.length_a   1.000
_cell.length_b   1.000
_cell.length_c   1.000
_cell.angle_alpha   90.00
_cell.angle_beta   90.00
_cell.angle_gamma   90.00
#
_symmetry.space_group_name_H-M   'P 1'
#
loop_
_entity.id
_entity.type
_entity.pdbx_description
1 polymer ?
#
loop_
_entity_poly.entity_id
_entity_poly.type
_entity_poly.pdbx_seq_one_letter_code
_entity_poly.pdbx_strand_id
1 'polypeptide(L)'
;MAARHTFFLVSSTSQRIFSLGARLRYVRRGVHTAACLLKKDSGRKTDSSDGEVDPRLVAAAKDVASSLGGGERVESALLQQLRRHEDTTSAAKSAVTPAETSADNSSLGDLISGLRVVQGQKTNRNATRGNRSEVKNFRQEFQQTRQTQPRSEQVFRKERRSLFEGKRLGIFMQEEVNSWEPDAPTLWDEEQKAELEAQVDRPPRNGFEEMIQWTKEGKMWTFPIQNDQGLEEEAAVGFHEHVFLEDLLEGFPEKGPIRHFMELVVTGLSKNPYLTLQQKRDHVDWFKNYFQETEPILRASGSLTA
;
A
#
# COMPACT_ATOMS: atom_id res chain seq x y z
N MET A 1 -16.62 -32.67 67.37
CA MET A 1 -16.27 -31.40 68.03
C MET A 1 -16.01 -30.37 66.95
N ALA A 2 -16.78 -29.30 66.98
CA ALA A 2 -16.80 -28.24 65.98
C ALA A 2 -15.60 -27.31 66.13
N ALA A 3 -15.03 -26.86 65.01
CA ALA A 3 -14.22 -25.66 64.96
C ALA A 3 -14.73 -24.80 63.80
N ARG A 4 -15.50 -23.78 64.17
CA ARG A 4 -15.92 -22.67 63.33
C ARG A 4 -14.68 -21.85 62.98
N HIS A 5 -14.50 -21.48 61.71
CA HIS A 5 -13.69 -20.32 61.38
C HIS A 5 -14.44 -19.38 60.43
N THR A 6 -14.38 -18.14 60.86
CA THR A 6 -15.18 -16.98 60.53
C THR A 6 -14.73 -16.28 59.25
N PHE A 7 -15.73 -15.79 58.50
CA PHE A 7 -15.61 -14.77 57.47
C PHE A 7 -14.91 -13.51 58.00
N PHE A 8 -13.98 -12.96 57.22
CA PHE A 8 -13.59 -11.55 57.29
C PHE A 8 -13.57 -10.96 55.88
N LEU A 9 -14.53 -10.07 55.63
CA LEU A 9 -14.55 -9.11 54.54
C LEU A 9 -13.48 -8.04 54.79
N VAL A 10 -12.58 -7.82 53.83
CA VAL A 10 -11.82 -6.57 53.72
C VAL A 10 -11.96 -6.06 52.30
N SER A 11 -12.83 -5.06 52.18
CA SER A 11 -12.81 -4.03 51.14
C SER A 11 -11.51 -3.23 51.25
N SER A 12 -10.89 -2.87 50.12
CA SER A 12 -10.42 -1.50 49.84
C SER A 12 -9.47 -1.48 48.64
N THR A 13 -10.00 -0.95 47.54
CA THR A 13 -9.38 -0.17 46.47
C THR A 13 -7.85 0.02 46.48
N SER A 14 -7.16 -0.46 45.44
CA SER A 14 -5.85 0.05 45.06
C SER A 14 -5.80 0.32 43.55
N GLN A 15 -6.30 1.49 43.16
CA GLN A 15 -6.03 2.09 41.87
C GLN A 15 -4.70 2.86 41.98
N ARG A 16 -3.63 2.35 41.39
CA ARG A 16 -2.41 3.10 41.09
C ARG A 16 -2.33 3.24 39.57
N ILE A 17 -2.83 4.37 39.06
CA ILE A 17 -2.60 4.79 37.68
C ILE A 17 -1.45 5.80 37.70
N PHE A 18 -0.33 5.41 37.10
CA PHE A 18 0.79 6.27 36.76
C PHE A 18 0.32 7.30 35.72
N SER A 19 0.30 8.58 36.09
CA SER A 19 0.13 9.68 35.14
C SER A 19 1.51 10.21 34.73
N LEU A 20 1.98 9.83 33.55
CA LEU A 20 3.09 10.47 32.85
C LEU A 20 2.73 10.51 31.35
N GLY A 21 1.97 11.55 30.98
CA GLY A 21 1.57 11.83 29.61
C GLY A 21 2.19 13.15 29.16
N ALA A 22 3.12 13.06 28.21
CA ALA A 22 3.86 14.16 27.62
C ALA A 22 2.94 15.19 26.94
N ARG A 23 3.28 16.47 27.14
CA ARG A 23 2.56 17.64 26.64
C ARG A 23 3.00 17.94 25.20
N LEU A 24 2.36 17.32 24.21
CA LEU A 24 2.51 17.69 22.79
C LEU A 24 1.65 18.91 22.46
N ARG A 25 2.32 20.02 22.13
CA ARG A 25 1.71 21.25 21.64
C ARG A 25 1.29 21.05 20.18
N TYR A 26 -0.01 20.87 19.95
CA TYR A 26 -0.60 20.94 18.61
C TYR A 26 -0.97 22.39 18.30
N VAL A 27 -0.26 23.01 17.34
CA VAL A 27 -0.59 24.35 16.84
C VAL A 27 -1.71 24.21 15.82
N ARG A 28 -2.93 24.48 16.28
CA ARG A 28 -4.12 24.72 15.44
C ARG A 28 -3.95 26.07 14.74
N ARG A 29 -3.77 26.10 13.42
CA ARG A 29 -4.06 27.29 12.61
C ARG A 29 -5.33 27.02 11.81
N GLY A 30 -6.43 27.57 12.31
CA GLY A 30 -7.65 27.75 11.55
C GLY A 30 -7.51 28.91 10.59
N VAL A 31 -8.08 28.77 9.40
CA VAL A 31 -8.41 29.90 8.53
C VAL A 31 -9.82 29.64 8.02
N HIS A 32 -10.75 30.51 8.39
CA HIS A 32 -12.12 30.52 7.90
C HIS A 32 -12.24 31.46 6.70
N THR A 33 -13.12 31.04 5.77
CA THR A 33 -14.02 31.84 4.90
C THR A 33 -13.43 32.78 3.84
N ALA A 34 -13.78 32.48 2.58
CA ALA A 34 -14.53 33.41 1.73
C ALA A 34 -15.31 32.64 0.65
N ALA A 35 -16.63 32.66 0.76
CA ALA A 35 -17.55 32.31 -0.31
C ALA A 35 -17.70 33.52 -1.24
N CYS A 36 -17.46 33.35 -2.54
CA CYS A 36 -17.78 34.34 -3.56
C CYS A 36 -18.42 33.67 -4.79
N LEU A 37 -19.75 33.75 -4.82
CA LEU A 37 -20.60 34.18 -5.94
C LEU A 37 -20.36 33.57 -7.33
N LEU A 38 -21.31 32.67 -7.66
CA LEU A 38 -21.83 32.42 -9.00
C LEU A 38 -22.33 33.71 -9.67
N LYS A 39 -21.93 33.89 -10.95
CA LYS A 39 -22.81 34.03 -12.14
C LYS A 39 -22.23 35.03 -13.15
N LYS A 40 -21.74 34.54 -14.29
CA LYS A 40 -21.80 35.26 -15.58
C LYS A 40 -21.66 34.31 -16.78
N ASP A 41 -22.81 34.11 -17.41
CA ASP A 41 -23.13 33.73 -18.81
C ASP A 41 -22.01 33.18 -19.72
N SER A 42 -22.15 31.92 -20.13
CA SER A 42 -21.54 31.39 -21.36
C SER A 42 -22.53 31.49 -22.52
N GLY A 43 -22.33 32.52 -23.34
CA GLY A 43 -22.95 32.64 -24.65
C GLY A 43 -22.48 31.54 -25.60
N ARG A 44 -23.46 30.96 -26.29
CA ARG A 44 -23.38 30.12 -27.49
C ARG A 44 -22.32 30.65 -28.48
N LYS A 45 -21.29 29.85 -28.79
CA LYS A 45 -20.43 30.08 -29.95
C LYS A 45 -21.01 29.36 -31.16
N THR A 46 -21.27 30.15 -32.19
CA THR A 46 -21.61 29.76 -33.56
C THR A 46 -20.34 29.35 -34.29
N ASP A 47 -20.41 28.24 -35.03
CA ASP A 47 -19.39 27.81 -35.97
C ASP A 47 -19.25 28.83 -37.10
N SER A 48 -18.04 29.35 -37.30
CA SER A 48 -17.62 29.98 -38.55
C SER A 48 -16.14 29.69 -38.75
N SER A 49 -15.88 28.87 -39.76
CA SER A 49 -14.57 28.46 -40.25
C SER A 49 -13.84 29.63 -40.90
N ASP A 50 -12.85 30.16 -40.19
CA ASP A 50 -11.60 30.70 -40.71
C ASP A 50 -10.55 30.42 -39.61
N GLY A 51 -9.34 29.97 -39.96
CA GLY A 51 -8.33 29.48 -39.00
C GLY A 51 -7.93 30.50 -37.93
N GLU A 52 -8.73 30.59 -36.88
CA GLU A 52 -8.57 31.54 -35.79
C GLU A 52 -7.80 30.86 -34.66
N VAL A 53 -6.49 31.16 -34.61
CA VAL A 53 -5.60 30.74 -33.53
C VAL A 53 -6.19 31.19 -32.19
N ASP A 54 -6.22 30.29 -31.21
CA ASP A 54 -6.79 30.53 -29.89
C ASP A 54 -6.35 31.89 -29.31
N PRO A 55 -7.27 32.72 -28.77
CA PRO A 55 -6.97 34.08 -28.31
C PRO A 55 -5.95 34.11 -27.17
N ARG A 56 -5.80 33.01 -26.43
CA ARG A 56 -4.77 32.83 -25.39
C ARG A 56 -3.37 32.69 -25.98
N LEU A 57 -3.23 32.02 -27.12
CA LEU A 57 -1.94 31.87 -27.81
C LEU A 57 -1.50 33.18 -28.46
N VAL A 58 -2.46 33.98 -28.93
CA VAL A 58 -2.18 35.32 -29.45
C VAL A 58 -1.64 36.24 -28.35
N ALA A 59 -2.24 36.22 -27.17
CA ALA A 59 -1.73 36.97 -26.01
C ALA A 59 -0.32 36.51 -25.61
N ALA A 60 -0.07 35.20 -25.57
CA ALA A 60 1.25 34.66 -25.25
C ALA A 60 2.32 35.04 -26.30
N ALA A 61 1.98 35.01 -27.59
CA ALA A 61 2.89 35.42 -28.66
C ALA A 61 3.28 36.90 -28.54
N LYS A 62 2.33 37.76 -28.14
CA LYS A 62 2.56 39.19 -27.89
C LYS A 62 3.46 39.46 -26.67
N ASP A 63 3.27 38.71 -25.59
CA ASP A 63 4.11 38.81 -24.40
C ASP A 63 5.55 38.37 -24.70
N VAL A 64 5.71 37.28 -25.46
CA VAL A 64 7.02 36.77 -25.90
C VAL A 64 7.70 37.74 -26.86
N ALA A 65 6.96 38.32 -27.81
CA ALA A 65 7.50 39.32 -28.74
C ALA A 65 7.98 40.59 -28.01
N SER A 66 7.28 40.97 -26.95
CA SER A 66 7.64 42.09 -26.06
C SER A 66 8.88 41.76 -25.23
N SER A 67 9.06 40.51 -24.78
CA SER A 67 10.25 40.06 -24.05
C SER A 67 11.49 39.92 -24.93
N LEU A 68 11.34 39.60 -26.22
CA LEU A 68 12.44 39.44 -27.19
C LEU A 68 12.85 40.77 -27.86
N GLY A 69 12.10 41.85 -27.62
CA GLY A 69 12.43 43.19 -28.15
C GLY A 69 12.19 43.35 -29.66
N GLY A 70 11.36 42.51 -30.26
CA GLY A 70 11.14 42.46 -31.72
C GLY A 70 9.83 43.05 -32.22
N GLY A 71 8.98 43.54 -31.31
CA GLY A 71 7.71 44.22 -31.63
C GLY A 71 6.77 43.39 -32.53
N GLU A 72 5.98 44.10 -33.34
CA GLU A 72 4.92 43.53 -34.20
C GLU A 72 5.45 42.55 -35.27
N ARG A 73 6.71 42.70 -35.70
CA ARG A 73 7.32 41.79 -36.69
C ARG A 73 7.58 40.41 -36.11
N VAL A 74 7.98 40.33 -34.84
CA VAL A 74 8.20 39.05 -34.16
C VAL A 74 6.87 38.44 -33.74
N GLU A 75 5.91 39.25 -33.31
CA GLU A 75 4.55 38.79 -33.04
C GLU A 75 3.90 38.17 -34.30
N SER A 76 3.94 38.87 -35.44
CA SER A 76 3.37 38.37 -36.70
C SER A 76 4.09 37.12 -37.23
N ALA A 77 5.41 37.02 -37.07
CA ALA A 77 6.18 35.83 -37.43
C ALA A 77 5.81 34.61 -36.57
N LEU A 78 5.65 34.80 -35.25
CA LEU A 78 5.24 33.74 -34.32
C LEU A 78 3.81 33.25 -34.61
N LEU A 79 2.89 34.18 -34.87
CA LEU A 79 1.51 33.84 -35.25
C LEU A 79 1.44 33.11 -36.58
N GLN A 80 2.26 33.50 -37.56
CA GLN A 80 2.34 32.80 -38.85
C GLN A 80 2.88 31.38 -38.69
N GLN A 81 3.84 31.17 -37.79
CA GLN A 81 4.41 29.85 -37.51
C GLN A 81 3.45 28.96 -36.72
N LEU A 82 2.65 29.52 -35.81
CA LEU A 82 1.57 28.82 -35.11
C LEU A 82 0.48 28.34 -36.08
N ARG A 83 0.05 29.20 -37.01
CA ARG A 83 -0.91 28.82 -38.06
C ARG A 83 -0.41 27.67 -38.90
N ARG A 84 0.85 27.72 -39.36
CA ARG A 84 1.49 26.63 -40.12
C ARG A 84 1.51 25.31 -39.34
N HIS A 85 1.76 25.36 -38.04
CA HIS A 85 1.80 24.18 -37.19
C HIS A 85 0.39 23.62 -36.92
N GLU A 86 -0.61 24.49 -36.81
CA GLU A 86 -2.01 24.10 -36.67
C GLU A 86 -2.55 23.47 -37.96
N ASP A 87 -2.18 24.00 -39.13
CA ASP A 87 -2.50 23.43 -40.43
C ASP A 87 -1.87 22.04 -40.62
N THR A 88 -0.60 21.85 -40.22
CA THR A 88 0.04 20.52 -40.29
C THR A 88 -0.52 19.54 -39.26
N THR A 89 -0.91 20.02 -38.08
CA THR A 89 -1.50 19.20 -37.02
C THR A 89 -2.96 18.83 -37.32
N SER A 90 -3.73 19.74 -37.92
CA SER A 90 -5.11 19.49 -38.36
C SER A 90 -5.15 18.60 -39.59
N ALA A 91 -4.21 18.75 -40.54
CA ALA A 91 -4.00 17.82 -41.65
C ALA A 91 -3.56 16.43 -41.18
N ALA A 92 -2.74 16.33 -40.12
CA ALA A 92 -2.39 15.05 -39.50
C ALA A 92 -3.55 14.42 -38.72
N LYS A 93 -4.40 15.22 -38.07
CA LYS A 93 -5.61 14.76 -37.37
C LYS A 93 -6.71 14.27 -38.31
N SER A 94 -6.85 14.84 -39.51
CA SER A 94 -7.87 14.42 -40.48
C SER A 94 -7.51 13.13 -41.24
N ALA A 95 -6.25 12.69 -41.20
CA ALA A 95 -5.79 11.44 -41.81
C ALA A 95 -5.97 10.18 -40.92
N VAL A 96 -6.43 10.33 -39.67
CA VAL A 96 -6.56 9.23 -38.71
C VAL A 96 -8.03 9.03 -38.32
N THR A 97 -8.60 7.88 -38.70
CA THR A 97 -9.92 7.41 -38.23
C THR A 97 -9.81 6.85 -36.80
N PRO A 98 -10.88 6.90 -35.98
CA PRO A 98 -10.78 6.69 -34.55
C PRO A 98 -10.86 5.19 -34.23
N ALA A 99 -9.71 4.55 -34.12
CA ALA A 99 -9.57 3.28 -33.42
C ALA A 99 -8.23 3.26 -32.69
N GLU A 100 -8.31 2.99 -31.39
CA GLU A 100 -7.21 2.61 -30.50
C GLU A 100 -6.37 3.75 -29.91
N THR A 101 -6.85 4.23 -28.76
CA THR A 101 -6.08 4.93 -27.73
C THR A 101 -4.96 4.03 -27.23
N SER A 102 -3.76 4.20 -27.77
CA SER A 102 -2.53 3.73 -27.12
C SER A 102 -1.38 4.71 -27.33
N ALA A 103 -0.87 5.21 -26.21
CA ALA A 103 0.47 5.78 -26.02
C ALA A 103 0.83 7.06 -26.79
N ASP A 104 0.67 8.19 -26.09
CA ASP A 104 1.46 9.42 -26.27
C ASP A 104 2.96 9.12 -26.11
N ASN A 105 3.63 8.69 -27.19
CA ASN A 105 5.09 8.54 -27.22
C ASN A 105 5.73 9.01 -28.55
N SER A 106 4.95 9.58 -29.47
CA SER A 106 5.46 10.10 -30.75
C SER A 106 5.94 11.55 -30.71
N SER A 107 5.60 12.35 -29.67
CA SER A 107 5.96 13.77 -29.64
C SER A 107 7.38 14.08 -29.13
N LEU A 108 8.00 13.15 -28.38
CA LEU A 108 9.35 13.37 -27.83
C LEU A 108 10.45 12.88 -28.80
N GLY A 109 10.18 11.82 -29.57
CA GLY A 109 11.10 11.28 -30.57
C GLY A 109 11.36 12.27 -31.72
N ASP A 110 10.32 12.98 -32.17
CA ASP A 110 10.43 14.00 -33.22
C ASP A 110 11.06 15.31 -32.75
N LEU A 111 10.97 15.62 -31.45
CA LEU A 111 11.69 16.75 -30.85
C LEU A 111 13.19 16.46 -30.64
N ILE A 112 13.56 15.20 -30.38
CA ILE A 112 14.96 14.81 -30.14
C ILE A 112 15.72 14.53 -31.46
N SER A 113 15.02 14.14 -32.54
CA SER A 113 15.64 13.84 -33.84
C SER A 113 16.29 15.07 -34.52
N GLY A 114 15.86 16.28 -34.19
CA GLY A 114 16.47 17.53 -34.67
C GLY A 114 17.75 17.96 -33.94
N LEU A 115 18.06 17.36 -32.78
CA LEU A 115 19.25 17.67 -31.99
C LEU A 115 20.42 16.76 -32.41
N ARG A 116 21.16 17.19 -33.44
CA ARG A 116 22.40 16.53 -33.88
C ARG A 116 23.50 16.69 -32.83
N VAL A 117 23.55 15.76 -31.86
CA VAL A 117 24.69 15.61 -30.97
C VAL A 117 25.88 15.13 -31.82
N VAL A 118 26.83 16.02 -32.10
CA VAL A 118 28.15 15.65 -32.59
C VAL A 118 28.83 14.88 -31.46
N GLN A 119 28.65 13.56 -31.44
CA GLN A 119 29.48 12.67 -30.63
C GLN A 119 30.90 12.80 -31.17
N GLY A 120 31.71 13.60 -30.48
CA GLY A 120 33.14 13.68 -30.73
C GLY A 120 33.72 12.27 -30.74
N GLN A 121 34.31 11.89 -31.86
CA GLN A 121 35.10 10.67 -32.03
C GLN A 121 35.96 10.48 -30.79
N LYS A 122 35.75 9.38 -30.06
CA LYS A 122 36.68 8.96 -29.01
C LYS A 122 38.03 8.78 -29.69
N THR A 123 38.93 9.72 -29.45
CA THR A 123 40.30 9.67 -29.93
C THR A 123 40.96 8.45 -29.30
N ASN A 124 41.16 7.43 -30.13
CA ASN A 124 41.97 6.28 -29.78
C ASN A 124 43.41 6.81 -29.65
N ARG A 125 43.83 7.16 -28.43
CA ARG A 125 45.18 7.61 -28.11
C ARG A 125 46.13 6.41 -28.15
N ASN A 126 46.33 5.85 -29.35
CA ASN A 126 47.35 4.86 -29.68
C ASN A 126 47.76 5.07 -31.13
N ALA A 127 48.38 6.23 -31.41
CA ALA A 127 49.11 6.46 -32.64
C ALA A 127 50.10 7.61 -32.43
N THR A 128 51.20 7.31 -31.73
CA THR A 128 52.44 8.09 -31.91
C THR A 128 52.92 7.81 -33.33
N ARG A 129 52.47 8.61 -34.29
CA ARG A 129 53.06 8.71 -35.63
C ARG A 129 53.83 10.02 -35.71
N GLY A 130 55.00 10.02 -35.06
CA GLY A 130 56.05 10.98 -35.37
C GLY A 130 56.82 10.46 -36.57
N ASN A 131 56.45 10.89 -37.78
CA ASN A 131 57.36 10.82 -38.91
C ASN A 131 58.40 11.93 -38.71
N ARG A 132 59.59 11.59 -38.22
CA ARG A 132 60.80 12.37 -38.50
C ARG A 132 61.80 11.48 -39.20
N SER A 133 62.16 11.95 -40.38
CA SER A 133 63.04 11.36 -41.38
C SER A 133 64.35 10.80 -40.81
N GLU A 134 64.63 9.60 -41.30
CA GLU A 134 65.91 8.92 -41.41
C GLU A 134 67.14 9.86 -41.45
N VAL A 135 68.06 9.68 -40.50
CA VAL A 135 69.48 9.78 -40.79
C VAL A 135 70.00 8.36 -40.85
N LYS A 136 70.18 7.86 -42.07
CA LYS A 136 71.00 6.70 -42.35
C LYS A 136 72.45 7.04 -42.01
N ASN A 137 73.13 6.08 -41.39
CA ASN A 137 74.57 5.78 -41.46
C ASN A 137 75.16 5.51 -40.07
N PHE A 138 75.00 4.29 -39.58
CA PHE A 138 76.11 3.57 -38.96
C PHE A 138 75.85 2.07 -39.13
N ARG A 139 76.24 1.59 -40.30
CA ARG A 139 76.41 0.18 -40.63
C ARG A 139 77.64 -0.31 -39.87
N GLN A 140 77.53 -1.52 -39.29
CA GLN A 140 78.62 -2.32 -38.73
C GLN A 140 79.24 -1.67 -37.47
N GLU A 141 79.08 -2.24 -36.29
CA GLU A 141 79.74 -3.47 -35.84
C GLU A 141 79.10 -3.94 -34.52
N PHE A 142 79.42 -5.18 -34.11
CA PHE A 142 78.98 -5.86 -32.89
C PHE A 142 77.63 -6.57 -32.95
N GLN A 143 77.45 -7.37 -34.01
CA GLN A 143 76.91 -8.72 -33.78
C GLN A 143 78.04 -9.57 -33.21
N GLN A 144 78.08 -9.74 -31.89
CA GLN A 144 78.34 -11.03 -31.23
C GLN A 144 78.44 -10.84 -29.71
N THR A 145 77.54 -11.53 -29.02
CA THR A 145 77.68 -12.08 -27.68
C THR A 145 77.98 -11.11 -26.53
N ARG A 146 76.93 -10.55 -25.93
CA ARG A 146 76.79 -10.56 -24.46
C ARG A 146 75.34 -10.85 -24.08
N GLN A 147 75.16 -11.98 -23.41
CA GLN A 147 73.94 -12.33 -22.70
C GLN A 147 73.74 -11.31 -21.58
N THR A 148 72.73 -10.46 -21.72
CA THR A 148 72.19 -9.68 -20.60
C THR A 148 70.77 -10.18 -20.42
N GLN A 149 70.53 -10.88 -19.30
CA GLN A 149 69.19 -11.34 -18.93
C GLN A 149 68.25 -10.12 -18.90
N PRO A 150 67.08 -10.17 -19.56
CA PRO A 150 66.06 -9.16 -19.34
C PRO A 150 65.57 -9.32 -17.90
N ARG A 151 65.85 -8.33 -17.06
CA ARG A 151 65.13 -8.12 -15.80
C ARG A 151 63.65 -8.13 -16.17
N SER A 152 62.95 -9.20 -15.82
CA SER A 152 61.52 -9.30 -16.05
C SER A 152 60.87 -8.16 -15.27
N GLU A 153 60.45 -7.14 -15.99
CA GLU A 153 59.55 -6.12 -15.46
C GLU A 153 58.21 -6.83 -15.25
N GLN A 154 58.05 -7.43 -14.07
CA GLN A 154 56.81 -8.02 -13.64
C GLN A 154 55.81 -6.89 -13.44
N VAL A 155 55.18 -6.49 -14.55
CA VAL A 155 53.96 -5.71 -14.51
C VAL A 155 52.94 -6.61 -13.84
N PHE A 156 52.73 -6.40 -12.53
CA PHE A 156 51.64 -7.00 -11.79
C PHE A 156 50.33 -6.58 -12.47
N ARG A 157 49.86 -7.40 -13.43
CA ARG A 157 48.46 -7.41 -13.84
C ARG A 157 47.68 -7.81 -12.59
N LYS A 158 47.11 -6.81 -11.89
CA LYS A 158 46.07 -7.07 -10.90
C LYS A 158 44.89 -7.68 -11.64
N GLU A 159 44.86 -9.01 -11.72
CA GLU A 159 43.66 -9.74 -12.09
C GLU A 159 42.53 -9.29 -11.16
N ARG A 160 41.39 -8.92 -11.73
CA ARG A 160 40.21 -8.54 -10.97
C ARG A 160 39.67 -9.82 -10.32
N ARG A 161 40.01 -10.07 -9.07
CA ARG A 161 39.49 -11.20 -8.29
C ARG A 161 38.16 -10.82 -7.66
N SER A 162 37.20 -11.73 -7.67
CA SER A 162 35.93 -11.55 -6.96
C SER A 162 36.16 -11.53 -5.45
N LEU A 163 35.38 -10.73 -4.71
CA LEU A 163 35.45 -10.66 -3.24
C LEU A 163 35.13 -12.01 -2.57
N PHE A 164 34.41 -12.87 -3.27
CA PHE A 164 34.00 -14.18 -2.79
C PHE A 164 34.91 -15.33 -3.30
N GLU A 165 35.85 -15.05 -4.20
CA GLU A 165 36.84 -16.03 -4.66
C GLU A 165 38.10 -15.94 -3.80
N GLY A 166 38.16 -16.80 -2.78
CA GLY A 166 39.29 -16.87 -1.87
C GLY A 166 39.19 -18.03 -0.90
N LYS A 167 40.27 -18.26 -0.15
CA LYS A 167 40.24 -19.23 0.96
C LYS A 167 39.33 -18.69 2.07
N ARG A 168 38.25 -19.41 2.36
CA ARG A 168 37.33 -19.12 3.47
C ARG A 168 37.81 -19.75 4.78
N LEU A 169 37.23 -19.31 5.89
CA LEU A 169 37.62 -19.76 7.24
C LEU A 169 37.36 -21.25 7.50
N GLY A 170 36.50 -21.92 6.72
CA GLY A 170 36.37 -23.39 6.71
C GLY A 170 35.90 -24.04 8.02
N ILE A 171 35.48 -23.25 9.01
CA ILE A 171 35.04 -23.71 10.34
C ILE A 171 33.65 -24.37 10.25
N PHE A 172 32.74 -23.77 9.47
CA PHE A 172 31.41 -24.31 9.26
C PHE A 172 31.40 -25.17 8.00
N MET A 173 31.03 -26.45 8.17
CA MET A 173 30.73 -27.33 7.04
C MET A 173 29.37 -26.96 6.47
N GLN A 174 29.19 -27.21 5.18
CA GLN A 174 27.92 -26.94 4.53
C GLN A 174 26.94 -28.02 4.99
N GLU A 175 26.10 -27.69 5.98
CA GLU A 175 25.04 -28.58 6.44
C GLU A 175 23.95 -28.68 5.38
N GLU A 176 23.53 -29.91 5.08
CA GLU A 176 22.25 -30.16 4.41
C GLU A 176 21.15 -29.75 5.37
N VAL A 177 20.17 -29.00 4.87
CA VAL A 177 19.14 -28.32 5.67
C VAL A 177 18.35 -29.36 6.46
N ASN A 178 18.71 -29.55 7.73
CA ASN A 178 17.89 -30.32 8.65
C ASN A 178 16.67 -29.47 9.00
N SER A 179 15.48 -30.01 8.73
CA SER A 179 14.19 -29.44 9.10
C SER A 179 14.01 -29.54 10.62
N TRP A 180 14.73 -28.71 11.34
CA TRP A 180 14.41 -28.37 12.72
C TRP A 180 13.09 -27.58 12.68
N GLU A 181 12.03 -28.10 13.31
CA GLU A 181 10.87 -27.28 13.66
C GLU A 181 11.22 -26.52 14.94
N PRO A 182 11.16 -25.18 14.95
CA PRO A 182 11.40 -24.43 16.17
C PRO A 182 10.27 -24.67 17.18
N ASP A 183 10.65 -24.71 18.46
CA ASP A 183 9.71 -24.59 19.58
C ASP A 183 8.91 -23.27 19.50
N ALA A 184 7.86 -23.15 20.31
CA ALA A 184 7.06 -21.93 20.39
C ALA A 184 7.94 -20.68 20.58
N PRO A 185 7.61 -19.55 19.91
CA PRO A 185 8.45 -18.36 19.91
C PRO A 185 8.67 -17.86 21.34
N THR A 186 9.91 -17.55 21.66
CA THR A 186 10.28 -16.94 22.93
C THR A 186 10.04 -15.43 22.88
N LEU A 187 9.98 -14.78 24.05
CA LEU A 187 9.91 -13.32 24.14
C LEU A 187 11.04 -12.62 23.35
N TRP A 188 12.23 -13.23 23.32
CA TRP A 188 13.37 -12.69 22.57
C TRP A 188 13.14 -12.72 21.05
N ASP A 189 12.43 -13.73 20.56
CA ASP A 189 12.07 -13.83 19.15
C ASP A 189 11.03 -12.76 18.76
N GLU A 190 10.08 -12.47 19.66
CA GLU A 190 9.10 -11.39 19.48
C GLU A 190 9.76 -10.01 19.46
N GLU A 191 10.65 -9.71 20.43
CA GLU A 191 11.41 -8.46 20.48
C GLU A 191 12.31 -8.30 19.25
N GLN A 192 13.01 -9.37 18.85
CA GLN A 192 13.85 -9.35 17.66
C GLN A 192 13.01 -9.09 16.39
N LYS A 193 11.81 -9.67 16.30
CA LYS A 193 10.88 -9.40 15.20
C LYS A 193 10.41 -7.95 15.20
N ALA A 194 10.07 -7.39 16.36
CA ALA A 194 9.66 -5.99 16.49
C ALA A 194 10.80 -5.03 16.09
N GLU A 195 12.05 -5.34 16.47
CA GLU A 195 13.22 -4.55 16.07
C GLU A 195 13.43 -4.59 14.54
N LEU A 196 13.28 -5.76 13.92
CA LEU A 196 13.33 -5.91 12.45
C LEU A 196 12.22 -5.13 11.76
N GLU A 197 10.99 -5.18 12.28
CA GLU A 197 9.86 -4.40 11.76
C GLU A 197 10.14 -2.89 11.88
N ALA A 198 10.66 -2.42 13.01
CA ALA A 198 11.03 -1.01 13.22
C ALA A 198 12.14 -0.52 12.28
N GLN A 199 13.07 -1.40 11.88
CA GLN A 199 14.10 -1.05 10.88
C GLN A 199 13.53 -0.92 9.46
N VAL A 200 12.42 -1.61 9.17
CA VAL A 200 11.72 -1.55 7.89
C VAL A 200 10.68 -0.44 7.86
N ASP A 201 10.13 -0.06 9.02
CA ASP A 201 9.13 0.99 9.18
C ASP A 201 9.67 2.34 8.68
N ARG A 202 9.04 2.83 7.62
CA ARG A 202 9.33 4.11 6.98
C ARG A 202 8.05 4.92 6.92
N PRO A 203 8.13 6.26 6.93
CA PRO A 203 6.96 7.08 6.68
C PRO A 203 6.37 6.74 5.30
N PRO A 204 5.03 6.71 5.16
CA PRO A 204 4.39 6.35 3.91
C PRO A 204 4.80 7.32 2.81
N ARG A 205 5.22 6.79 1.67
CA ARG A 205 5.69 7.55 0.51
C ARG A 205 4.54 8.12 -0.30
N ASN A 206 3.37 7.48 -0.24
CA ASN A 206 2.20 7.80 -1.05
C ASN A 206 0.91 7.55 -0.24
N GLY A 207 -0.20 8.19 -0.62
CA GLY A 207 -1.51 8.00 0.00
C GLY A 207 -2.01 6.55 -0.09
N PHE A 208 -1.62 5.80 -1.13
CA PHE A 208 -1.93 4.36 -1.18
C PHE A 208 -1.25 3.57 -0.06
N GLU A 209 -0.02 3.93 0.32
CA GLU A 209 0.70 3.27 1.41
C GLU A 209 0.06 3.60 2.76
N GLU A 210 -0.40 4.85 2.94
CA GLU A 210 -1.20 5.27 4.09
C GLU A 210 -2.53 4.50 4.17
N MET A 211 -3.24 4.34 3.05
CA MET A 211 -4.46 3.52 2.99
C MET A 211 -4.18 2.06 3.33
N ILE A 212 -3.08 1.48 2.84
CA ILE A 212 -2.68 0.11 3.17
C ILE A 212 -2.39 -0.01 4.67
N GLN A 213 -1.68 0.96 5.25
CA GLN A 213 -1.41 0.98 6.70
C GLN A 213 -2.70 1.07 7.50
N TRP A 214 -3.62 1.97 7.15
CA TRP A 214 -4.93 2.08 7.81
C TRP A 214 -5.79 0.83 7.64
N THR A 215 -5.67 0.12 6.51
CA THR A 215 -6.37 -1.15 6.28
C THR A 215 -5.80 -2.26 7.18
N LYS A 216 -4.47 -2.34 7.31
CA LYS A 216 -3.80 -3.28 8.23
C LYS A 216 -4.14 -3.01 9.70
N GLU A 217 -4.25 -1.73 10.06
CA GLU A 217 -4.65 -1.28 11.40
C GLU A 217 -6.17 -1.42 11.67
N GLY A 218 -6.97 -1.79 10.68
CA GLY A 218 -8.43 -1.91 10.81
C GLY A 218 -9.19 -0.59 10.89
N LYS A 219 -8.55 0.55 10.56
CA LYS A 219 -9.18 1.89 10.52
C LYS A 219 -10.01 2.11 9.26
N MET A 220 -9.58 1.50 8.14
CA MET A 220 -10.28 1.53 6.87
C MET A 220 -11.04 0.22 6.65
N TRP A 221 -12.18 0.28 5.94
CA TRP A 221 -12.91 -0.91 5.53
C TRP A 221 -12.08 -1.78 4.58
N THR A 222 -12.24 -3.09 4.70
CA THR A 222 -11.63 -4.05 3.78
C THR A 222 -12.50 -4.20 2.53
N PHE A 223 -11.85 -4.26 1.37
CA PHE A 223 -12.52 -4.40 0.08
C PHE A 223 -12.37 -5.82 -0.46
N PRO A 224 -13.42 -6.38 -1.12
CA PRO A 224 -14.74 -5.79 -1.37
C PRO A 224 -15.58 -5.63 -0.09
N ILE A 225 -16.42 -4.59 -0.05
CA ILE A 225 -17.22 -4.27 1.15
C ILE A 225 -18.19 -5.42 1.44
N GLN A 226 -18.04 -5.99 2.62
CA GLN A 226 -18.91 -7.02 3.17
C GLN A 226 -19.68 -6.42 4.36
N ASN A 227 -21.01 -6.49 4.32
CA ASN A 227 -21.86 -5.86 5.34
C ASN A 227 -21.84 -6.59 6.69
N ASP A 228 -21.35 -7.82 6.70
CA ASP A 228 -21.19 -8.73 7.83
C ASP A 228 -19.80 -8.65 8.48
N GLN A 229 -18.95 -7.70 8.07
CA GLN A 229 -17.65 -7.46 8.70
C GLN A 229 -17.82 -7.13 10.19
N GLY A 230 -17.15 -7.90 11.05
CA GLY A 230 -17.24 -7.78 12.51
C GLY A 230 -18.25 -8.73 13.18
N LEU A 231 -18.96 -9.58 12.43
CA LEU A 231 -19.85 -10.62 12.97
C LEU A 231 -19.29 -12.04 12.75
N GLU A 232 -17.99 -12.19 12.93
CA GLU A 232 -17.24 -13.42 12.62
C GLU A 232 -17.60 -14.59 13.55
N GLU A 233 -17.91 -14.30 14.82
CA GLU A 233 -18.30 -15.31 15.81
C GLU A 233 -19.58 -16.05 15.39
N GLU A 234 -20.57 -15.32 14.87
CA GLU A 234 -21.84 -15.91 14.41
C GLU A 234 -21.71 -16.50 13.00
N ALA A 235 -20.80 -15.98 12.17
CA ALA A 235 -20.52 -16.54 10.85
C ALA A 235 -19.94 -17.96 10.92
N ALA A 236 -19.23 -18.28 12.02
CA ALA A 236 -18.75 -19.63 12.29
C ALA A 236 -19.90 -20.61 12.59
N VAL A 237 -21.05 -20.12 13.04
CA VAL A 237 -22.17 -20.96 13.45
C VAL A 237 -23.12 -21.24 12.31
N GLY A 238 -23.52 -22.50 12.17
CA GLY A 238 -24.49 -22.90 11.16
C GLY A 238 -25.89 -22.37 11.44
N PHE A 239 -26.67 -22.15 10.37
CA PHE A 239 -28.07 -21.71 10.49
C PHE A 239 -28.94 -22.69 11.28
N HIS A 240 -28.61 -23.99 11.22
CA HIS A 240 -29.37 -25.06 11.86
C HIS A 240 -29.43 -24.89 13.38
N GLU A 241 -28.37 -24.37 14.00
CA GLU A 241 -28.36 -24.08 15.44
C GLU A 241 -29.29 -22.92 15.79
N HIS A 242 -29.41 -21.90 14.92
CA HIS A 242 -30.28 -20.75 15.15
C HIS A 242 -31.77 -21.07 14.95
N VAL A 243 -32.08 -22.06 14.10
CA VAL A 243 -33.44 -22.44 13.72
C VAL A 243 -33.95 -23.59 14.60
N PHE A 244 -33.13 -24.62 14.81
CA PHE A 244 -33.48 -25.79 15.60
C PHE A 244 -32.97 -25.62 17.03
N LEU A 245 -33.84 -25.07 17.88
CA LEU A 245 -33.57 -24.89 19.31
C LEU A 245 -34.35 -25.90 20.17
N GLU A 246 -34.83 -26.98 19.55
CA GLU A 246 -35.64 -28.01 20.21
C GLU A 246 -34.83 -28.80 21.25
N ASP A 247 -33.52 -28.94 21.02
CA ASP A 247 -32.57 -29.58 21.95
C ASP A 247 -32.57 -28.89 23.34
N LEU A 248 -32.80 -27.57 23.38
CA LEU A 248 -32.86 -26.82 24.64
C LEU A 248 -34.13 -27.12 25.45
N LEU A 249 -35.12 -27.78 24.86
CA LEU A 249 -36.38 -28.13 25.49
C LEU A 249 -36.33 -29.43 26.32
N GLU A 250 -35.22 -30.17 26.30
CA GLU A 250 -35.07 -31.44 27.05
C GLU A 250 -35.20 -31.28 28.58
N GLY A 251 -35.04 -30.07 29.11
CA GLY A 251 -35.21 -29.77 30.54
C GLY A 251 -36.64 -29.44 30.98
N PHE A 252 -37.61 -29.44 30.07
CA PHE A 252 -39.01 -29.08 30.34
C PHE A 252 -39.92 -30.31 30.26
N PRO A 253 -41.07 -30.32 30.96
CA PRO A 253 -42.03 -31.42 30.85
C PRO A 253 -42.46 -31.64 29.39
N GLU A 254 -42.53 -32.90 28.92
CA GLU A 254 -42.89 -33.23 27.53
C GLU A 254 -44.32 -32.85 27.15
N LYS A 255 -45.23 -32.79 28.15
CA LYS A 255 -46.64 -32.47 27.95
C LYS A 255 -47.07 -31.43 28.97
N GLY A 256 -47.90 -30.49 28.53
CA GLY A 256 -48.56 -29.52 29.39
C GLY A 256 -48.50 -28.08 28.89
N PRO A 257 -49.09 -27.14 29.63
CA PRO A 257 -49.11 -25.72 29.25
C PRO A 257 -47.71 -25.10 29.17
N ILE A 258 -46.79 -25.53 30.03
CA ILE A 258 -45.40 -25.06 30.07
C ILE A 258 -44.67 -25.46 28.78
N ARG A 259 -44.89 -26.69 28.31
CA ARG A 259 -44.32 -27.16 27.03
C ARG A 259 -44.80 -26.30 25.87
N HIS A 260 -46.11 -26.10 25.77
CA HIS A 260 -46.70 -25.30 24.71
C HIS A 260 -46.20 -23.85 24.72
N PHE A 261 -46.07 -23.26 25.91
CA PHE A 261 -45.48 -21.93 26.07
C PHE A 261 -44.02 -21.89 25.61
N MET A 262 -43.19 -22.85 26.04
CA MET A 262 -41.78 -22.90 25.66
C MET A 262 -41.58 -23.17 24.16
N GLU A 263 -42.45 -23.94 23.53
CA GLU A 263 -42.48 -24.11 22.06
C GLU A 263 -42.75 -22.77 21.36
N LEU A 264 -43.66 -21.95 21.88
CA LEU A 264 -43.90 -20.59 21.37
C LEU A 264 -42.68 -19.68 21.57
N VAL A 265 -42.02 -19.76 22.72
CA VAL A 265 -40.79 -19.00 22.99
C VAL A 265 -39.69 -19.41 22.01
N VAL A 266 -39.42 -20.72 21.88
CA VAL A 266 -38.41 -21.26 20.97
C VAL A 266 -38.72 -20.91 19.52
N THR A 267 -39.97 -21.06 19.07
CA THR A 267 -40.36 -20.65 17.72
C THR A 267 -40.22 -19.14 17.50
N GLY A 268 -40.44 -18.31 18.54
CA GLY A 268 -40.15 -16.88 18.51
C GLY A 268 -38.65 -16.58 18.38
N LEU A 269 -37.80 -17.27 19.15
CA LEU A 269 -36.35 -17.14 19.11
C LEU A 269 -35.77 -17.60 17.76
N SER A 270 -36.32 -18.64 17.16
CA SER A 270 -35.88 -19.15 15.84
C SER A 270 -36.07 -18.11 14.72
N LYS A 271 -37.10 -17.28 14.82
CA LYS A 271 -37.43 -16.24 13.83
C LYS A 271 -36.66 -14.92 14.06
N ASN A 272 -35.90 -14.81 15.14
CA ASN A 272 -35.20 -13.58 15.48
C ASN A 272 -33.79 -13.54 14.85
N PRO A 273 -33.51 -12.58 13.95
CA PRO A 273 -32.19 -12.41 13.33
C PRO A 273 -31.22 -11.54 14.15
N TYR A 274 -31.70 -10.85 15.20
CA TYR A 274 -30.90 -9.86 15.94
C TYR A 274 -30.24 -10.43 17.20
N LEU A 275 -30.59 -11.66 17.59
CA LEU A 275 -30.05 -12.31 18.78
C LEU A 275 -28.99 -13.33 18.40
N THR A 276 -27.88 -13.30 19.15
CA THR A 276 -26.82 -14.32 19.08
C THR A 276 -27.32 -15.65 19.61
N LEU A 277 -26.65 -16.74 19.24
CA LEU A 277 -27.01 -18.05 19.76
C LEU A 277 -26.86 -18.16 21.28
N GLN A 278 -25.81 -17.55 21.82
CA GLN A 278 -25.59 -17.50 23.27
C GLN A 278 -26.76 -16.81 23.97
N GLN A 279 -27.21 -15.66 23.47
CA GLN A 279 -28.37 -14.97 24.01
C GLN A 279 -29.65 -15.81 23.94
N LYS A 280 -29.86 -16.57 22.85
CA LYS A 280 -31.01 -17.48 22.73
C LYS A 280 -30.96 -18.59 23.79
N ARG A 281 -29.78 -19.15 24.07
CA ARG A 281 -29.57 -20.14 25.14
C ARG A 281 -29.82 -19.54 26.52
N ASP A 282 -29.25 -18.37 26.79
CA ASP A 282 -29.44 -17.64 28.04
C ASP A 282 -30.92 -17.33 28.31
N HIS A 283 -31.67 -16.98 27.27
CA HIS A 283 -33.12 -16.76 27.36
C HIS A 283 -33.86 -18.02 27.82
N VAL A 284 -33.52 -19.19 27.28
CA VAL A 284 -34.15 -20.47 27.67
C VAL A 284 -33.71 -20.89 29.07
N ASP A 285 -32.44 -20.70 29.42
CA ASP A 285 -31.91 -21.03 30.75
C ASP A 285 -32.50 -20.13 31.83
N TRP A 286 -32.80 -18.87 31.51
CA TRP A 286 -33.56 -17.99 32.40
C TRP A 286 -34.95 -18.57 32.73
N PHE A 287 -35.67 -19.11 31.74
CA PHE A 287 -36.96 -19.77 31.99
C PHE A 287 -36.83 -21.02 32.86
N LYS A 288 -35.75 -21.80 32.69
CA LYS A 288 -35.50 -22.97 33.56
C LYS A 288 -35.39 -22.53 35.02
N ASN A 289 -34.59 -21.50 35.30
CA ASN A 289 -34.43 -20.96 36.65
C ASN A 289 -35.74 -20.39 37.19
N TYR A 290 -36.47 -19.64 36.36
CA TYR A 290 -37.76 -19.06 36.74
C TYR A 290 -38.80 -20.12 37.14
N PHE A 291 -38.90 -21.23 36.39
CA PHE A 291 -39.83 -22.30 36.73
C PHE A 291 -39.40 -23.11 37.95
N GLN A 292 -38.10 -23.20 38.24
CA GLN A 292 -37.61 -23.78 39.49
C GLN A 292 -38.03 -22.92 40.69
N GLU A 293 -37.93 -21.59 40.59
CA GLU A 293 -38.36 -20.68 41.66
C GLU A 293 -39.89 -20.67 41.85
N THR A 294 -40.64 -20.78 40.75
CA THR A 294 -42.12 -20.72 40.76
C THR A 294 -42.81 -22.08 40.86
N GLU A 295 -42.05 -23.16 41.00
CA GLU A 295 -42.53 -24.53 41.15
C GLU A 295 -43.71 -24.69 42.13
N PRO A 296 -43.71 -24.12 43.36
CA PRO A 296 -44.84 -24.27 44.28
C PRO A 296 -46.15 -23.69 43.72
N ILE A 297 -46.08 -22.62 42.94
CA ILE A 297 -47.25 -21.97 42.31
C ILE A 297 -47.76 -22.82 41.14
N LEU A 298 -46.84 -23.41 40.38
CA LEU A 298 -47.16 -24.28 39.25
C LEU A 298 -47.83 -25.59 39.70
N ARG A 299 -47.35 -26.17 40.81
CA ARG A 299 -48.02 -27.32 41.44
C ARG A 299 -49.41 -26.96 41.94
N ALA A 300 -49.59 -25.79 42.56
CA ALA A 300 -50.90 -25.33 43.05
C ALA A 300 -51.91 -25.08 41.92
N SER A 301 -51.44 -24.64 40.75
CA SER A 301 -52.27 -24.40 39.57
C SER A 301 -52.53 -25.64 38.71
N GLY A 302 -51.95 -26.80 39.06
CA GLY A 302 -52.08 -28.05 38.30
C GLY A 302 -51.38 -28.03 36.94
N SER A 303 -50.51 -27.04 36.70
CA SER A 303 -49.76 -26.88 35.45
C SER A 303 -48.49 -27.72 35.39
N LEU A 304 -47.99 -28.14 36.57
CA LEU A 304 -46.97 -29.18 36.72
C LEU A 304 -47.68 -30.49 37.14
N THR A 305 -47.97 -31.37 36.19
CA THR A 305 -48.46 -32.72 36.51
C THR A 305 -47.27 -33.58 36.94
N ALA A 306 -47.37 -34.17 38.13
CA ALA A 306 -46.39 -35.13 38.67
C ALA A 306 -46.23 -36.36 37.77
#